data_AF-A0ABD3W6M9-F1
#
_entry.id   AF-A0ABD3W6M9-F1
#
_cell.length_a   1.000
_cell.length_b   1.000
_cell.length_c   1.000
_cell.angle_alpha   90.00
_cell.angle_beta   90.00
_cell.angle_gamma   90.00
#
_symmetry.space_group_name_H-M   'P 1'
#
loop_
_entity.id
_entity.type
_entity.pdbx_description
1 polymer ?
#
loop_
_entity_poly.entity_id
_entity_poly.type
_entity_poly.pdbx_seq_one_letter_code
_entity_poly.pdbx_strand_id
1 'polypeptide(L)'
;MDFFVFITMLMIASMTKTAYSCRTERSCQEIYQQSINPVPGEYQLCTPTNRTFDVFCDFYDGYGYTYISKRGLGVLQSLSQLYNDRSHVVVRHRQINGIQKDVEISPLSAFRFRYPMSIQLSQAIGYNVPVNAALRPYIYLGFLPAVYARSRTTQGYQVAGVDITFTNCDSNPNSYLAFFANPSNLPLNDYYTRCCMSSVVNAWITRATDSPLSRYLPQKYFYDFEMHMGGCGGYVSTGSFPSISGATVGFRFTASL
;
A
#
# COMPACT_ATOMS: atom_id res chain seq x y z
N MET A 1 -39.99 -70.74 12.25
CA MET A 1 -40.70 -69.66 11.52
C MET A 1 -39.98 -68.40 11.97
N ASP A 2 -38.83 -68.15 11.35
CA ASP A 2 -37.80 -67.31 11.94
C ASP A 2 -37.53 -66.10 11.05
N PHE A 3 -37.82 -64.94 11.64
CA PHE A 3 -37.69 -63.61 11.08
C PHE A 3 -36.22 -63.26 10.89
N PHE A 4 -35.78 -63.07 9.63
CA PHE A 4 -34.54 -62.37 9.34
C PHE A 4 -34.86 -60.90 9.03
N VAL A 5 -34.51 -60.03 9.97
CA VAL A 5 -34.60 -58.57 9.84
C VAL A 5 -33.43 -58.07 8.99
N PHE A 6 -33.73 -57.53 7.80
CA PHE A 6 -32.77 -56.75 7.02
C PHE A 6 -32.65 -55.35 7.63
N ILE A 7 -31.52 -55.07 8.30
CA ILE A 7 -31.15 -53.71 8.68
C ILE A 7 -30.43 -53.07 7.48
N THR A 8 -31.14 -52.24 6.74
CA THR A 8 -30.57 -51.40 5.68
C THR A 8 -29.78 -50.27 6.34
N MET A 9 -28.44 -50.37 6.32
CA MET A 9 -27.55 -49.33 6.82
C MET A 9 -27.54 -48.16 5.82
N LEU A 10 -28.23 -47.08 6.16
CA LEU A 10 -28.25 -45.84 5.39
C LEU A 10 -26.89 -45.15 5.53
N MET A 11 -26.01 -45.32 4.55
CA MET A 11 -24.77 -44.52 4.42
C MET A 11 -25.16 -43.07 4.11
N ILE A 12 -25.19 -42.22 5.13
CA ILE A 12 -25.20 -40.77 4.95
C ILE A 12 -23.83 -40.40 4.39
N ALA A 13 -23.75 -40.21 3.08
CA ALA A 13 -22.61 -39.57 2.45
C ALA A 13 -22.54 -38.12 2.97
N SER A 14 -21.76 -37.92 4.03
CA SER A 14 -21.30 -36.60 4.44
C SER A 14 -20.49 -36.03 3.29
N MET A 15 -21.11 -35.15 2.50
CA MET A 15 -20.37 -34.28 1.59
C MET A 15 -19.54 -33.34 2.46
N THR A 16 -18.36 -33.81 2.84
CA THR A 16 -17.32 -32.94 3.37
C THR A 16 -17.06 -31.91 2.28
N LYS A 17 -17.50 -30.69 2.56
CA LYS A 17 -17.25 -29.50 1.74
C LYS A 17 -15.74 -29.44 1.56
N THR A 18 -15.26 -29.89 0.40
CA THR A 18 -13.84 -29.87 0.08
C THR A 18 -13.46 -28.40 0.12
N ALA A 19 -12.70 -28.01 1.14
CA ALA A 19 -12.15 -26.67 1.21
C ALA A 19 -11.41 -26.46 -0.10
N TYR A 20 -11.82 -25.47 -0.90
CA TYR A 20 -11.10 -25.07 -2.10
C TYR A 20 -9.69 -24.67 -1.63
N SER A 21 -8.75 -25.60 -1.78
CA SER A 21 -7.33 -25.35 -1.57
C SER A 21 -6.90 -24.34 -2.62
N CYS A 22 -6.38 -23.21 -2.17
CA CYS A 22 -5.87 -22.23 -3.10
C CYS A 22 -4.62 -22.78 -3.79
N ARG A 23 -4.70 -22.99 -5.11
CA ARG A 23 -3.58 -23.47 -5.95
C ARG A 23 -2.74 -22.34 -6.55
N THR A 24 -3.00 -21.08 -6.22
CA THR A 24 -2.27 -19.91 -6.75
C THR A 24 -1.09 -19.54 -5.86
N GLU A 25 -0.15 -18.79 -6.44
CA GLU A 25 1.00 -18.21 -5.77
C GLU A 25 0.58 -17.26 -4.65
N ARG A 26 1.46 -17.02 -3.67
CA ARG A 26 1.19 -16.18 -2.51
C ARG A 26 1.79 -14.78 -2.62
N SER A 27 2.76 -14.59 -3.52
CA SER A 27 3.42 -13.30 -3.75
C SER A 27 3.89 -13.13 -5.20
N CYS A 28 4.06 -11.88 -5.63
CA CYS A 28 4.74 -11.58 -6.90
C CYS A 28 6.20 -12.09 -6.89
N GLN A 29 6.84 -12.14 -5.72
CA GLN A 29 8.19 -12.69 -5.58
C GLN A 29 8.22 -14.18 -5.95
N GLU A 30 7.25 -14.97 -5.49
CA GLU A 30 7.15 -16.40 -5.84
C GLU A 30 6.94 -16.58 -7.35
N ILE A 31 6.07 -15.78 -7.97
CA ILE A 31 5.87 -15.79 -9.43
C ILE A 31 7.19 -15.48 -10.15
N TYR A 32 7.93 -14.48 -9.69
CA TYR A 32 9.22 -14.10 -10.27
C TYR A 32 10.22 -15.27 -10.21
N GLN A 33 10.34 -15.93 -9.05
CA GLN A 33 11.29 -17.01 -8.83
C GLN A 33 10.96 -18.31 -9.60
N GLN A 34 9.67 -18.55 -9.88
CA GLN A 34 9.21 -19.76 -10.57
C GLN A 34 9.16 -19.59 -12.09
N SER A 35 9.22 -18.36 -12.59
CA SER A 35 9.09 -18.05 -14.01
C SER A 35 10.45 -17.84 -14.66
N ILE A 36 10.68 -18.49 -15.81
CA ILE A 36 11.87 -18.23 -16.64
C ILE A 36 11.85 -16.79 -17.20
N ASN A 37 10.66 -16.28 -17.51
CA ASN A 37 10.44 -14.92 -18.00
C ASN A 37 9.16 -14.34 -17.36
N PRO A 38 9.24 -13.77 -16.15
CA PRO A 38 8.08 -13.20 -15.49
C PRO A 38 7.58 -11.96 -16.26
N VAL A 39 6.28 -11.91 -16.57
CA VAL A 39 5.65 -10.85 -17.37
C VAL A 39 4.93 -9.87 -16.44
N PRO A 40 5.19 -8.55 -16.50
CA PRO A 40 4.43 -7.60 -15.72
C PRO A 40 2.93 -7.65 -16.06
N GLY A 41 2.06 -7.62 -15.05
CA GLY A 41 0.62 -7.75 -15.29
C GLY A 41 -0.21 -7.97 -14.03
N GLU A 42 -1.51 -8.16 -14.24
CA GLU A 42 -2.44 -8.51 -13.16
C GLU A 42 -2.35 -10.02 -12.84
N TYR A 43 -2.25 -10.33 -11.55
CA TYR A 43 -2.22 -11.68 -11.02
C TYR A 43 -3.20 -11.83 -9.86
N GLN A 44 -3.64 -13.06 -9.63
CA GLN A 44 -4.43 -13.42 -8.45
C GLN A 44 -3.54 -14.20 -7.49
N LEU A 45 -3.34 -13.65 -6.30
CA LEU A 45 -2.56 -14.26 -5.23
C LEU A 45 -3.46 -14.81 -4.14
N CYS A 46 -2.88 -15.63 -3.26
CA CYS A 46 -3.58 -16.20 -2.12
C CYS A 46 -3.05 -15.79 -0.75
N THR A 47 -4.00 -15.52 0.15
CA THR A 47 -3.71 -15.32 1.57
C THR A 47 -3.38 -16.66 2.24
N PRO A 48 -2.72 -16.65 3.41
CA PRO A 48 -2.54 -17.85 4.23
C PRO A 48 -3.84 -18.57 4.62
N THR A 49 -4.98 -17.85 4.56
CA THR A 49 -6.33 -18.35 4.83
C THR A 49 -7.09 -18.79 3.57
N ASN A 50 -6.38 -19.03 2.45
CA ASN A 50 -6.94 -19.46 1.17
C ASN A 50 -8.00 -18.52 0.57
N ARG A 51 -7.87 -17.21 0.81
CA ARG A 51 -8.66 -16.19 0.10
C ARG A 51 -7.83 -15.61 -1.03
N THR A 52 -8.44 -15.40 -2.19
CA THR A 52 -7.76 -14.80 -3.33
C THR A 52 -7.85 -13.28 -3.31
N PHE A 53 -6.85 -12.62 -3.89
CA PHE A 53 -6.84 -11.17 -4.09
C PHE A 53 -6.05 -10.77 -5.33
N ASP A 54 -6.49 -9.68 -5.97
CA ASP A 54 -5.84 -9.18 -7.18
C ASP A 54 -4.69 -8.24 -6.83
N VAL A 55 -3.56 -8.47 -7.50
CA VAL A 55 -2.38 -7.60 -7.51
C VAL A 55 -1.97 -7.28 -8.94
N PHE A 56 -1.15 -6.26 -9.11
CA PHE A 56 -0.35 -6.08 -10.31
C PHE A 56 1.11 -6.31 -9.92
N CYS A 57 1.78 -7.24 -10.59
CA CYS A 57 3.19 -7.51 -10.38
C CYS A 57 3.99 -6.75 -11.45
N ASP A 58 4.84 -5.83 -11.03
CA ASP A 58 5.70 -5.04 -11.91
C ASP A 58 7.14 -5.54 -11.81
N PHE A 59 7.56 -6.38 -12.77
CA PHE A 59 8.84 -7.07 -12.73
C PHE A 59 9.97 -6.28 -13.42
N TYR A 60 11.16 -6.38 -12.82
CA TYR A 60 12.43 -5.83 -13.29
C TYR A 60 13.52 -6.89 -13.09
N ASP A 61 14.72 -6.67 -13.64
CA ASP A 61 15.82 -7.60 -13.44
C ASP A 61 16.30 -7.61 -11.97
N GLY A 62 16.07 -8.73 -11.30
CA GLY A 62 16.46 -8.98 -9.90
C GLY A 62 15.52 -8.40 -8.84
N TYR A 63 14.44 -7.69 -9.22
CA TYR A 63 13.49 -7.11 -8.26
C TYR A 63 12.13 -6.82 -8.90
N GLY A 64 11.16 -6.41 -8.10
CA GLY A 64 9.88 -5.92 -8.62
C GLY A 64 9.06 -5.18 -7.59
N TYR A 65 7.89 -4.72 -8.03
CA TYR A 65 6.90 -4.07 -7.17
C TYR A 65 5.57 -4.78 -7.23
N THR A 66 4.96 -4.99 -6.07
CA THR A 66 3.59 -5.49 -5.94
C THR A 66 2.65 -4.32 -5.71
N TYR A 67 1.67 -4.11 -6.58
CA TYR A 67 0.57 -3.18 -6.34
C TYR A 67 -0.67 -3.98 -5.98
N ILE A 68 -1.35 -3.63 -4.88
CA ILE A 68 -2.57 -4.32 -4.47
C ILE A 68 -3.81 -3.54 -4.89
N SER A 69 -4.88 -4.25 -5.27
CA SER A 69 -6.17 -3.63 -5.59
C SER A 69 -6.90 -3.17 -4.32
N LYS A 70 -7.82 -2.21 -4.43
CA LYS A 70 -8.70 -1.79 -3.31
C LYS A 70 -9.42 -2.95 -2.66
N ARG A 71 -9.99 -3.84 -3.47
CA ARG A 71 -10.69 -5.04 -2.99
C ARG A 71 -9.73 -6.01 -2.31
N GLY A 72 -8.54 -6.21 -2.89
CA GLY A 72 -7.52 -7.07 -2.30
C GLY A 72 -7.06 -6.60 -0.92
N LEU A 73 -6.92 -5.28 -0.73
CA LEU A 73 -6.56 -4.72 0.59
C LEU A 73 -7.57 -5.11 1.69
N GLY A 74 -8.86 -5.25 1.35
CA GLY A 74 -9.92 -5.64 2.27
C GLY A 74 -9.91 -7.11 2.68
N VAL A 75 -9.15 -7.98 2.02
CA VAL A 75 -9.04 -9.40 2.40
C VAL A 75 -7.74 -9.75 3.12
N LEU A 76 -6.74 -8.86 3.08
CA LEU A 76 -5.46 -9.07 3.74
C LEU A 76 -5.56 -8.89 5.25
N GLN A 77 -4.79 -9.69 5.97
CA GLN A 77 -4.54 -9.52 7.40
C GLN A 77 -3.20 -8.81 7.67
N SER A 78 -2.27 -8.89 6.71
CA SER A 78 -0.94 -8.29 6.75
C SER A 78 -0.47 -7.97 5.32
N LEU A 79 0.39 -6.96 5.18
CA LEU A 79 1.06 -6.60 3.92
C LEU A 79 2.38 -7.36 3.70
N SER A 80 2.83 -8.16 4.67
CA SER A 80 4.16 -8.79 4.67
C SER A 80 4.44 -9.72 3.50
N GLN A 81 3.41 -10.22 2.81
CA GLN A 81 3.57 -11.05 1.61
C GLN A 81 3.78 -10.23 0.32
N LEU A 82 3.67 -8.90 0.37
CA LEU A 82 3.77 -8.03 -0.80
C LEU A 82 5.18 -7.45 -1.01
N TYR A 83 6.03 -7.49 0.01
CA TYR A 83 7.39 -6.94 0.00
C TYR A 83 8.35 -7.78 0.84
N ASN A 84 9.63 -7.67 0.52
CA ASN A 84 10.73 -8.07 1.40
C ASN A 84 11.78 -6.96 1.58
N ASP A 85 11.61 -5.82 0.90
CA ASP A 85 12.47 -4.65 1.00
C ASP A 85 11.64 -3.44 1.48
N ARG A 86 12.13 -2.78 2.54
CA ARG A 86 11.51 -1.59 3.16
C ARG A 86 12.38 -0.33 3.00
N SER A 87 13.45 -0.39 2.22
CA SER A 87 14.33 0.75 1.98
C SER A 87 13.59 1.91 1.32
N HIS A 88 12.66 1.59 0.41
CA HIS A 88 11.77 2.53 -0.26
C HIS A 88 10.51 1.82 -0.78
N VAL A 89 9.56 2.62 -1.23
CA VAL A 89 8.43 2.17 -2.06
C VAL A 89 8.37 3.04 -3.31
N VAL A 90 7.66 2.58 -4.34
CA VAL A 90 7.21 3.45 -5.42
C VAL A 90 5.81 3.94 -5.09
N VAL A 91 5.56 5.24 -5.22
CA VAL A 91 4.21 5.79 -5.22
C VAL A 91 3.84 6.16 -6.64
N ARG A 92 2.73 5.61 -7.11
CA ARG A 92 2.16 5.92 -8.42
C ARG A 92 0.90 6.77 -8.24
N HIS A 93 0.84 7.95 -8.83
CA HIS A 93 -0.42 8.71 -8.93
C HIS A 93 -0.99 8.68 -10.33
N ARG A 94 -2.32 8.80 -10.41
CA ARG A 94 -3.06 8.87 -11.67
C ARG A 94 -3.73 10.22 -11.83
N GLN A 95 -3.38 10.92 -12.89
CA GLN A 95 -4.06 12.14 -13.29
C GLN A 95 -5.47 11.86 -13.83
N ILE A 96 -6.36 12.86 -13.81
CA ILE A 96 -7.74 12.71 -14.31
C ILE A 96 -7.79 12.30 -15.79
N ASN A 97 -6.84 12.76 -16.60
CA ASN A 97 -6.68 12.37 -18.01
C ASN A 97 -6.14 10.93 -18.20
N GLY A 98 -5.85 10.20 -17.12
CA GLY A 98 -5.36 8.83 -17.14
C GLY A 98 -3.84 8.67 -17.15
N ILE A 99 -3.06 9.75 -17.26
CA ILE A 99 -1.59 9.69 -17.16
C ILE A 99 -1.20 9.19 -15.77
N GLN A 100 -0.26 8.25 -15.73
CA GLN A 100 0.29 7.71 -14.49
C GLN A 100 1.73 8.14 -14.33
N LYS A 101 2.10 8.53 -13.11
CA LYS A 101 3.46 8.96 -12.79
C LYS A 101 3.95 8.26 -11.54
N ASP A 102 5.20 7.84 -11.58
CA ASP A 102 5.92 7.14 -10.53
C ASP A 102 6.94 8.02 -9.84
N VAL A 103 7.11 7.78 -8.55
CA VAL A 103 8.21 8.34 -7.78
C VAL A 103 8.62 7.38 -6.68
N GLU A 104 9.92 7.24 -6.46
CA GLU A 104 10.43 6.53 -5.29
C GLU A 104 10.33 7.43 -4.05
N ILE A 105 9.86 6.85 -2.95
CA ILE A 105 9.74 7.50 -1.65
C ILE A 105 10.44 6.63 -0.60
N SER A 106 11.27 7.25 0.24
CA SER A 106 11.95 6.63 1.37
C SER A 106 12.00 7.56 2.58
N PRO A 107 12.29 7.05 3.79
CA PRO A 107 12.58 7.92 4.93
C PRO A 107 13.77 8.84 4.61
N LEU A 108 13.83 9.99 5.27
CA LEU A 108 14.92 10.96 5.10
C LEU A 108 16.29 10.29 5.26
N SER A 109 17.29 10.69 4.46
CA SER A 109 18.61 10.01 4.46
C SER A 109 19.27 9.97 5.84
N ALA A 110 19.11 11.04 6.64
CA ALA A 110 19.61 11.12 8.01
C ALA A 110 18.98 10.08 8.97
N PHE A 111 17.83 9.52 8.61
CA PHE A 111 17.04 8.65 9.47
C PHE A 111 16.88 7.22 8.93
N ARG A 112 16.99 7.01 7.62
CA ARG A 112 16.61 5.74 6.95
C ARG A 112 17.27 4.47 7.47
N PHE A 113 18.50 4.55 7.98
CA PHE A 113 19.21 3.39 8.55
C PHE A 113 18.78 3.06 9.99
N ARG A 114 18.31 4.07 10.73
CA ARG A 114 17.85 3.90 12.12
C ARG A 114 16.35 3.66 12.20
N TYR A 115 15.61 4.26 11.28
CA TYR A 115 14.16 4.22 11.17
C TYR A 115 13.80 3.89 9.71
N PRO A 116 13.80 2.60 9.34
CA PRO A 116 13.33 2.19 8.02
C PRO A 116 11.84 2.52 7.86
N MET A 117 11.36 2.52 6.62
CA MET A 117 9.96 2.85 6.36
C MET A 117 9.03 1.88 7.11
N SER A 118 8.11 2.45 7.87
CA SER A 118 7.06 1.67 8.53
C SER A 118 5.91 1.46 7.56
N ILE A 119 5.63 0.21 7.19
CA ILE A 119 4.53 -0.16 6.29
C ILE A 119 3.50 -0.95 7.11
N GLN A 120 2.30 -0.39 7.30
CA GLN A 120 1.25 -0.98 8.15
C GLN A 120 -0.10 -1.07 7.44
N LEU A 121 -0.92 -2.03 7.86
CA LEU A 121 -2.29 -2.23 7.36
C LEU A 121 -3.30 -1.75 8.39
N SER A 122 -4.04 -0.69 8.05
CA SER A 122 -5.15 -0.13 8.85
C SER A 122 -4.77 0.20 10.31
N GLN A 123 -3.50 0.51 10.54
CA GLN A 123 -2.91 0.80 11.84
C GLN A 123 -1.80 1.85 11.68
N ALA A 124 -1.41 2.48 12.79
CA ALA A 124 -0.34 3.47 12.88
C ALA A 124 0.48 3.28 14.17
N ILE A 125 0.86 2.03 14.48
CA ILE A 125 1.62 1.68 15.69
C ILE A 125 2.93 2.48 15.74
N GLY A 126 3.13 3.27 16.79
CA GLY A 126 4.32 4.12 16.95
C GLY A 126 4.24 5.47 16.22
N TYR A 127 3.11 5.78 15.59
CA TYR A 127 2.86 7.01 14.84
C TYR A 127 1.49 7.61 15.21
N ASN A 128 1.19 8.78 14.68
CA ASN A 128 -0.16 9.34 14.79
C ASN A 128 -1.12 8.67 13.79
N VAL A 129 -2.35 8.47 14.24
CA VAL A 129 -3.44 7.93 13.41
C VAL A 129 -3.79 8.92 12.30
N PRO A 130 -4.00 8.44 11.05
CA PRO A 130 -4.50 9.25 9.95
C PRO A 130 -5.79 10.02 10.29
N VAL A 131 -5.94 11.24 9.78
CA VAL A 131 -7.19 12.02 9.91
C VAL A 131 -8.34 11.27 9.25
N ASN A 132 -8.09 10.69 8.08
CA ASN A 132 -9.04 9.90 7.32
C ASN A 132 -9.08 8.42 7.72
N ALA A 133 -8.65 8.05 8.94
CA ALA A 133 -8.62 6.66 9.40
C ALA A 133 -9.98 5.95 9.39
N ALA A 134 -11.11 6.67 9.27
CA ALA A 134 -12.44 6.07 9.09
C ALA A 134 -12.63 5.41 7.70
N LEU A 135 -11.83 5.78 6.69
CA LEU A 135 -11.92 5.27 5.31
C LEU A 135 -11.31 3.86 5.11
N ARG A 136 -11.26 3.06 6.18
CA ARG A 136 -10.60 1.74 6.21
C ARG A 136 -11.10 0.80 5.12
N PRO A 137 -10.27 -0.18 4.69
CA PRO A 137 -8.87 -0.38 5.08
C PRO A 137 -7.93 0.63 4.42
N TYR A 138 -6.75 0.82 5.02
CA TYR A 138 -5.71 1.70 4.46
C TYR A 138 -4.30 1.12 4.58
N ILE A 139 -3.41 1.54 3.69
CA ILE A 139 -1.97 1.35 3.79
C ILE A 139 -1.39 2.59 4.48
N TYR A 140 -0.53 2.40 5.48
CA TYR A 140 0.15 3.47 6.18
C TYR A 140 1.65 3.39 5.94
N LEU A 141 2.25 4.47 5.42
CA LEU A 141 3.69 4.63 5.27
C LEU A 141 4.18 5.68 6.29
N GLY A 142 4.84 5.22 7.35
CA GLY A 142 5.45 6.09 8.36
C GLY A 142 6.93 6.36 8.06
N PHE A 143 7.33 7.63 8.10
CA PHE A 143 8.70 8.06 7.80
C PHE A 143 9.55 8.25 9.07
N LEU A 144 8.99 8.85 10.13
CA LEU A 144 9.67 9.08 11.39
C LEU A 144 8.72 8.77 12.57
N PRO A 145 9.08 7.85 13.51
CA PRO A 145 8.21 7.51 14.63
C PRO A 145 7.85 8.72 15.48
N ALA A 146 6.64 8.74 16.04
CA ALA A 146 6.09 9.90 16.74
C ALA A 146 6.98 10.38 17.90
N VAL A 147 7.62 9.45 18.63
CA VAL A 147 8.54 9.78 19.73
C VAL A 147 9.72 10.65 19.30
N TYR A 148 10.15 10.55 18.04
CA TYR A 148 11.21 11.38 17.46
C TYR A 148 10.63 12.59 16.72
N ALA A 149 9.51 12.40 16.02
CA ALA A 149 8.85 13.45 15.26
C ALA A 149 8.32 14.62 16.11
N ARG A 150 8.14 14.46 17.43
CA ARG A 150 7.81 15.59 18.35
C ARG A 150 8.94 16.60 18.50
N SER A 151 10.17 16.23 18.14
CA SER A 151 11.33 17.10 18.26
C SER A 151 11.22 18.25 17.26
N ARG A 152 11.53 19.48 17.69
CA ARG A 152 11.52 20.67 16.82
C ARG A 152 12.77 20.76 15.94
N THR A 153 13.02 19.68 15.21
CA THR A 153 14.21 19.44 14.41
C THR A 153 13.87 19.42 12.92
N THR A 154 14.90 19.35 12.08
CA THR A 154 14.73 19.09 10.64
C THR A 154 14.19 17.68 10.43
N GLN A 155 13.06 17.58 9.74
CA GLN A 155 12.36 16.36 9.42
C GLN A 155 12.00 16.36 7.93
N GLY A 156 11.46 15.25 7.44
CA GLY A 156 11.08 15.13 6.05
C GLY A 156 11.16 13.70 5.58
N TYR A 157 11.34 13.56 4.28
CA TYR A 157 11.43 12.28 3.60
C TYR A 157 12.26 12.48 2.33
N GLN A 158 12.66 11.37 1.73
CA GLN A 158 13.37 11.39 0.46
C GLN A 158 12.40 11.03 -0.67
N VAL A 159 12.52 11.76 -1.78
CA VAL A 159 11.72 11.57 -2.99
C VAL A 159 12.61 11.68 -4.21
N ALA A 160 12.61 10.64 -5.05
CA ALA A 160 13.51 10.50 -6.20
C ALA A 160 14.97 10.79 -5.81
N GLY A 161 15.44 10.16 -4.73
CA GLY A 161 16.82 10.30 -4.22
C GLY A 161 17.18 11.64 -3.59
N VAL A 162 16.23 12.59 -3.49
CA VAL A 162 16.47 13.92 -2.91
C VAL A 162 15.72 14.08 -1.59
N ASP A 163 16.45 14.52 -0.57
CA ASP A 163 15.90 14.85 0.74
C ASP A 163 15.05 16.12 0.65
N ILE A 164 13.77 16.01 1.00
CA ILE A 164 12.84 17.12 1.09
C ILE A 164 12.53 17.34 2.57
N THR A 165 12.94 18.51 3.06
CA THR A 165 13.00 18.78 4.49
C THR A 165 12.20 20.00 4.91
N PHE A 166 11.80 20.01 6.17
CA PHE A 166 11.24 21.16 6.88
C PHE A 166 11.66 21.11 8.35
N THR A 167 11.53 22.24 9.05
CA THR A 167 11.67 22.27 10.51
C THR A 167 10.31 22.09 11.16
N ASN A 168 10.19 21.09 12.04
CA ASN A 168 8.98 20.96 12.85
C ASN A 168 8.90 22.12 13.85
N CYS A 169 7.96 23.03 13.65
CA CYS A 169 7.88 24.29 14.40
C CYS A 169 6.96 24.23 15.63
N ASP A 170 6.11 23.21 15.76
CA ASP A 170 5.08 23.12 16.82
C ASP A 170 5.13 21.82 17.64
N SER A 171 6.05 20.90 17.33
CA SER A 171 6.17 19.57 17.96
C SER A 171 5.05 18.58 17.62
N ASN A 172 4.24 18.84 16.60
CA ASN A 172 3.26 17.89 16.09
C ASN A 172 3.98 16.67 15.46
N PRO A 173 3.71 15.43 15.87
CA PRO A 173 4.50 14.27 15.44
C PRO A 173 4.05 13.60 14.14
N ASN A 174 3.22 14.26 13.31
CA ASN A 174 2.81 13.68 12.04
C ASN A 174 4.00 13.52 11.08
N SER A 175 4.17 12.32 10.53
CA SER A 175 5.23 12.01 9.57
C SER A 175 4.84 10.77 8.75
N TYR A 176 3.87 10.93 7.85
CA TYR A 176 3.34 9.80 7.07
C TYR A 176 2.70 10.18 5.73
N LEU A 177 2.47 9.14 4.92
CA LEU A 177 1.61 9.11 3.75
C LEU A 177 0.71 7.85 3.85
N ALA A 178 -0.61 8.01 3.74
CA ALA A 178 -1.57 6.93 3.87
C ALA A 178 -2.49 6.82 2.65
N PHE A 179 -2.94 5.61 2.33
CA PHE A 179 -3.74 5.28 1.14
C PHE A 179 -4.98 4.47 1.53
N PHE A 180 -6.17 4.99 1.26
CA PHE A 180 -7.45 4.49 1.74
C PHE A 180 -8.25 3.81 0.63
N ALA A 181 -8.68 2.57 0.87
CA ALA A 181 -9.51 1.83 -0.07
C ALA A 181 -10.93 2.39 -0.15
N ASN A 182 -11.42 2.96 0.97
CA ASN A 182 -12.72 3.61 1.09
C ASN A 182 -13.89 2.83 0.43
N PRO A 183 -14.09 1.54 0.76
CA PRO A 183 -15.12 0.71 0.12
C PRO A 183 -16.54 1.22 0.36
N SER A 184 -16.75 1.98 1.44
CA SER A 184 -18.04 2.58 1.80
C SER A 184 -18.27 3.94 1.15
N ASN A 185 -17.33 4.43 0.31
CA ASN A 185 -17.39 5.74 -0.35
C ASN A 185 -17.72 6.89 0.62
N LEU A 186 -17.09 6.86 1.80
CA LEU A 186 -17.23 7.93 2.79
C LEU A 186 -16.53 9.19 2.28
N PRO A 187 -17.03 10.39 2.64
CA PRO A 187 -16.40 11.64 2.25
C PRO A 187 -15.00 11.77 2.88
N LEU A 188 -14.06 12.33 2.11
CA LEU A 188 -12.75 12.71 2.62
C LEU A 188 -12.86 13.90 3.59
N ASN A 189 -12.17 13.80 4.72
CA ASN A 189 -11.93 14.91 5.60
C ASN A 189 -10.77 15.75 5.06
N ASP A 190 -11.16 16.90 4.55
CA ASP A 190 -10.37 17.80 3.72
C ASP A 190 -10.17 19.15 4.39
N TYR A 191 -10.05 19.15 5.72
CA TYR A 191 -10.06 20.35 6.56
C TYR A 191 -8.97 21.40 6.24
N TYR A 192 -7.95 21.06 5.44
CA TYR A 192 -6.90 21.97 4.94
C TYR A 192 -6.82 22.06 3.40
N THR A 193 -7.94 21.91 2.68
CA THR A 193 -7.94 21.80 1.20
C THR A 193 -7.43 23.01 0.42
N ARG A 194 -7.15 24.18 1.03
CA ARG A 194 -6.83 25.40 0.26
C ARG A 194 -5.75 26.32 0.82
N CYS A 195 -5.39 26.21 2.09
CA CYS A 195 -4.25 26.97 2.62
C CYS A 195 -3.17 25.99 3.07
N CYS A 196 -1.91 26.35 2.80
CA CYS A 196 -0.72 25.68 3.33
C CYS A 196 -0.26 24.38 2.64
N MET A 197 -0.55 24.16 1.35
CA MET A 197 0.16 23.13 0.57
C MET A 197 1.65 23.51 0.48
N SER A 198 2.46 22.92 1.36
CA SER A 198 3.89 23.16 1.39
C SER A 198 4.57 22.44 0.22
N SER A 199 5.77 22.89 -0.16
CA SER A 199 6.62 22.16 -1.10
C SER A 199 6.94 20.74 -0.62
N VAL A 200 6.92 20.49 0.70
CA VAL A 200 7.20 19.18 1.30
C VAL A 200 6.15 18.16 0.90
N VAL A 201 4.88 18.45 1.17
CA VAL A 201 3.78 17.50 0.90
C VAL A 201 3.43 17.37 -0.57
N ASN A 202 3.90 18.30 -1.41
CA ASN A 202 3.72 18.25 -2.86
C ASN A 202 4.90 17.61 -3.63
N ALA A 203 6.06 17.44 -3.00
CA ALA A 203 7.29 17.05 -3.71
C ALA A 203 7.19 15.70 -4.42
N TRP A 204 6.47 14.72 -3.86
CA TRP A 204 6.26 13.42 -4.50
C TRP A 204 5.45 13.51 -5.79
N ILE A 205 4.55 14.49 -5.94
CA ILE A 205 3.82 14.71 -7.19
C ILE A 205 4.72 15.41 -8.21
N THR A 206 5.40 16.49 -7.79
CA THR A 206 6.17 17.34 -8.71
C THR A 206 7.44 16.69 -9.23
N ARG A 207 8.00 15.71 -8.49
CA ARG A 207 9.20 14.97 -8.87
C ARG A 207 8.91 13.64 -9.57
N ALA A 208 7.64 13.28 -9.75
CA ALA A 208 7.26 12.03 -10.38
C ALA A 208 7.46 12.07 -11.91
N THR A 209 7.91 10.94 -12.46
CA THR A 209 8.13 10.74 -13.90
C THR A 209 7.02 9.90 -14.51
N ASP A 210 6.78 10.03 -15.81
CA ASP A 210 5.74 9.24 -16.48
C ASP A 210 6.02 7.74 -16.37
N SER A 211 5.00 6.98 -15.96
CA SER A 211 5.03 5.52 -15.98
C SER A 211 4.96 5.04 -17.44
N PRO A 212 5.63 3.94 -17.82
CA PRO A 212 5.47 3.36 -19.14
C PRO A 212 4.01 2.93 -19.39
N LEU A 213 3.48 3.21 -20.58
CA LEU A 213 2.09 2.85 -20.96
C LEU A 213 1.81 1.34 -20.80
N SER A 214 2.79 0.49 -21.12
CA SER A 214 2.70 -0.97 -20.97
C SER A 214 2.59 -1.43 -19.52
N ARG A 215 2.87 -0.54 -18.55
CA ARG A 215 2.83 -0.82 -17.11
C ARG A 215 1.69 -0.07 -16.42
N TYR A 216 0.76 0.56 -17.14
CA TYR A 216 -0.35 1.29 -16.54
C TYR A 216 -1.24 0.38 -15.68
N LEU A 217 -1.56 0.85 -14.47
CA LEU A 217 -2.46 0.16 -13.56
C LEU A 217 -3.92 0.51 -13.90
N PRO A 218 -4.84 -0.45 -13.80
CA PRO A 218 -6.27 -0.15 -13.82
C PRO A 218 -6.72 0.75 -12.65
N GLN A 219 -7.86 1.44 -12.80
CA GLN A 219 -8.42 2.34 -11.79
C GLN A 219 -8.60 1.67 -10.41
N LYS A 220 -8.87 0.36 -10.37
CA LYS A 220 -9.10 -0.40 -9.12
C LYS A 220 -7.89 -0.46 -8.18
N TYR A 221 -6.72 0.00 -8.62
CA TYR A 221 -5.48 0.09 -7.81
C TYR A 221 -5.26 1.47 -7.19
N PHE A 222 -5.99 2.52 -7.60
CA PHE A 222 -5.74 3.90 -7.16
C PHE A 222 -6.63 4.31 -5.99
N TYR A 223 -6.02 4.50 -4.83
CA TYR A 223 -6.62 4.85 -3.55
C TYR A 223 -6.84 6.35 -3.40
N ASP A 224 -7.77 6.71 -2.51
CA ASP A 224 -7.69 8.03 -1.88
C ASP A 224 -6.44 8.08 -1.00
N PHE A 225 -5.87 9.25 -0.77
CA PHE A 225 -4.69 9.37 0.06
C PHE A 225 -4.72 10.61 0.93
N GLU A 226 -3.89 10.61 1.96
CA GLU A 226 -3.53 11.79 2.72
C GLU A 226 -2.05 11.73 3.12
N MET A 227 -1.43 12.89 3.20
CA MET A 227 -0.06 13.06 3.69
C MET A 227 -0.07 14.11 4.78
N HIS A 228 0.58 13.83 5.91
CA HIS A 228 0.67 14.77 7.01
C HIS A 228 2.10 14.80 7.55
N MET A 229 2.67 16.00 7.50
CA MET A 229 3.96 16.35 8.06
C MET A 229 3.74 17.41 9.14
N GLY A 230 4.18 17.12 10.36
CA GLY A 230 3.88 17.93 11.54
C GLY A 230 4.37 19.38 11.44
N GLY A 231 3.79 20.27 12.23
CA GLY A 231 4.13 21.69 12.27
C GLY A 231 4.10 22.34 10.91
N CYS A 232 5.26 22.84 10.50
CA CYS A 232 5.43 23.58 9.26
C CYS A 232 5.60 22.66 8.04
N GLY A 233 5.43 21.34 8.21
CA GLY A 233 5.52 20.35 7.15
C GLY A 233 4.30 20.32 6.24
N GLY A 234 3.09 20.52 6.77
CA GLY A 234 1.85 20.63 6.00
C GLY A 234 1.01 19.35 5.94
N TYR A 235 -0.19 19.49 5.39
CA TYR A 235 -1.17 18.43 5.21
C TYR A 235 -1.81 18.53 3.83
N VAL A 236 -2.00 17.39 3.18
CA VAL A 236 -2.78 17.27 1.94
C VAL A 236 -3.56 15.96 1.93
N SER A 237 -4.60 15.94 1.13
CA SER A 237 -5.41 14.77 0.79
C SER A 237 -5.62 14.69 -0.72
N THR A 238 -6.29 13.65 -1.23
CA THR A 238 -6.69 13.57 -2.65
C THR A 238 -7.36 14.87 -3.11
N GLY A 239 -8.30 15.41 -2.32
CA GLY A 239 -9.06 16.62 -2.66
C GLY A 239 -8.22 17.91 -2.74
N SER A 240 -6.98 17.87 -2.24
CA SER A 240 -6.02 18.98 -2.38
C SER A 240 -5.46 19.08 -3.81
N PHE A 241 -5.64 18.05 -4.65
CA PHE A 241 -5.07 17.96 -5.99
C PHE A 241 -6.14 17.80 -7.07
N PRO A 242 -6.65 18.91 -7.66
CA PRO A 242 -7.73 18.86 -8.64
C PRO A 242 -7.41 18.07 -9.92
N SER A 243 -6.13 17.83 -10.22
CA SER A 243 -5.70 17.08 -11.39
C SER A 243 -5.41 15.60 -11.11
N ILE A 244 -5.50 15.14 -9.86
CA ILE A 244 -5.16 13.78 -9.45
C ILE A 244 -6.43 13.04 -9.03
N SER A 245 -6.60 11.83 -9.56
CA SER A 245 -7.75 10.94 -9.31
C SER A 245 -7.49 9.86 -8.24
N GLY A 246 -6.26 9.76 -7.74
CA GLY A 246 -5.85 8.82 -6.70
C GLY A 246 -4.37 8.44 -6.83
N ALA A 247 -3.88 7.68 -5.84
CA ALA A 247 -2.51 7.20 -5.78
C ALA A 247 -2.42 5.78 -5.21
N THR A 248 -1.31 5.10 -5.43
CA THR A 248 -1.09 3.72 -4.96
C THR A 248 0.36 3.47 -4.62
N VAL A 249 0.62 2.35 -3.96
CA VAL A 249 1.95 1.94 -3.47
C VAL A 249 2.40 0.68 -4.19
N GLY A 250 3.57 0.77 -4.83
CA GLY A 250 4.35 -0.37 -5.29
C GLY A 250 5.25 -0.86 -4.16
N PHE A 251 4.94 -2.03 -3.63
CA PHE A 251 5.68 -2.68 -2.55
C PHE A 251 6.89 -3.43 -3.12
N ARG A 252 8.10 -3.03 -2.73
CA ARG A 252 9.33 -3.59 -3.30
C ARG A 252 9.61 -5.00 -2.80
N PHE A 253 9.93 -5.90 -3.70
CA PHE A 253 10.58 -7.16 -3.39
C PHE A 253 11.85 -7.31 -4.21
N THR A 254 12.82 -7.99 -3.64
CA THR A 254 14.05 -8.44 -4.31
C THR A 254 13.93 -9.92 -4.58
N ALA A 255 14.38 -10.33 -5.77
CA ALA A 255 14.56 -11.73 -6.08
C ALA A 255 15.93 -12.14 -5.53
N SER A 256 15.98 -12.49 -4.24
CA SER A 256 17.17 -13.14 -3.69
C SER A 256 17.39 -14.46 -4.44
N LEU A 257 18.59 -14.64 -5.00
CA LEU A 257 19.10 -15.93 -5.48
C LEU A 257 19.24 -16.91 -4.30
#